data_AF-A0A957TKS3-F1
#
_entry.id   AF-A0A957TKS3-F1
#
_cell.length_a   1.000
_cell.length_b   1.000
_cell.length_c   1.000
_cell.angle_alpha   90.00
_cell.angle_beta   90.00
_cell.angle_gamma   90.00
#
_symmetry.space_group_name_H-M   'P 1'
#
loop_
_entity.id
_entity.type
_entity.pdbx_description
1 polymer ?
#
loop_
_entity_poly.entity_id
_entity_poly.type
_entity_poly.pdbx_seq_one_letter_code
_entity_poly.pdbx_strand_id
1 'polypeptide(L)' 'MIGEEFDEKVGVSGRQWVLDPIDGTTAFLAGRPIFGTLIALLVDG' A
#
# COMPACT_ATOMS: atom_id res chain seq x y z
N MET A 1 2.98 -6.02 -8.04
CA MET A 1 2.06 -5.12 -7.32
C MET A 1 1.77 -5.79 -6.00
N ILE A 2 2.12 -5.12 -4.91
CA ILE A 2 1.81 -5.53 -3.55
C ILE A 2 0.74 -4.58 -3.03
N GLY A 3 -0.35 -5.12 -2.52
CA GLY A 3 -1.33 -4.37 -1.74
C GLY A 3 -1.36 -4.96 -0.34
N GLU A 4 -1.55 -4.14 0.70
CA GLU A 4 -1.72 -4.63 2.07
C GLU A 4 -2.82 -5.70 2.19
N GLU A 5 -3.92 -5.49 1.47
CA GLU A 5 -5.16 -6.28 1.59
C GLU A 5 -5.30 -7.40 0.54
N PHE A 6 -4.32 -7.56 -0.36
CA PHE A 6 -4.41 -8.50 -1.49
C PHE A 6 -3.11 -9.26 -1.70
N ASP A 7 -3.24 -10.47 -2.26
CA ASP A 7 -2.08 -11.24 -2.68
C ASP A 7 -1.20 -10.48 -3.68
N GLU A 8 0.10 -10.75 -3.61
CA GLU A 8 1.07 -10.18 -4.52
C GLU A 8 0.79 -10.60 -5.98
N LYS A 9 0.76 -9.62 -6.87
CA LYS A 9 0.72 -9.85 -8.32
C LYS A 9 2.10 -9.61 -8.91
N VAL A 10 2.81 -10.68 -9.23
CA VAL A 10 4.15 -10.62 -9.84
C VAL A 10 4.05 -9.98 -11.23
N GLY A 11 4.83 -8.92 -11.43
CA GLY A 11 4.98 -8.24 -12.72
C GLY A 11 6.30 -8.61 -13.39
N VAL A 12 6.40 -8.38 -14.70
CA VAL A 12 7.61 -8.71 -15.50
C VAL A 12 8.40 -7.47 -15.96
N SER A 13 7.95 -6.27 -15.57
CA SER A 13 8.45 -5.00 -16.12
C SER A 13 9.63 -4.41 -15.34
N GLY A 14 10.14 -5.08 -14.30
CA GLY A 14 11.10 -4.49 -13.35
C GLY A 14 10.50 -3.37 -12.51
N ARG A 15 9.18 -3.13 -12.58
CA ARG A 15 8.48 -2.08 -11.84
C ARG A 15 7.44 -2.69 -10.92
N GLN A 16 7.37 -2.19 -9.69
CA GLN A 16 6.49 -2.73 -8.67
C GLN A 16 5.81 -1.63 -7.88
N TRP A 17 4.48 -1.58 -7.99
CA TRP A 17 3.65 -0.74 -7.12
C TRP A 17 3.48 -1.40 -5.76
N VAL A 18 3.56 -0.60 -4.70
CA VAL A 18 3.22 -0.97 -3.32
C VAL A 18 2.14 -0.01 -2.84
N LEU A 19 1.02 -0.56 -2.37
CA LEU A 19 -0.16 0.19 -1.98
C LEU A 19 -0.61 -0.21 -0.57
N ASP A 20 -0.81 0.80 0.26
CA ASP A 20 -1.54 0.70 1.53
C ASP A 20 -2.75 1.65 1.42
N PRO A 21 -3.97 1.12 1.29
CA PRO A 21 -5.16 1.95 1.18
C PRO A 21 -5.41 2.80 2.44
N ILE A 22 -5.11 2.27 3.63
CA ILE A 22 -5.37 2.88 4.94
C ILE A 22 -4.25 2.51 5.93
N ASP A 23 -3.16 3.28 5.88
CA ASP A 23 -2.16 3.24 6.94
C ASP A 23 -2.76 3.89 8.19
N GLY A 24 -2.63 3.23 9.33
CA GLY A 24 -3.27 3.64 10.57
C GLY A 24 -4.73 3.21 10.71
N THR A 25 -5.09 2.00 10.24
CA THR A 25 -6.45 1.41 10.37
C THR A 25 -7.08 1.59 11.77
N THR A 26 -6.34 1.40 12.86
CA THR A 26 -6.87 1.63 14.22
C THR A 26 -7.22 3.09 14.48
N ALA A 27 -6.40 4.04 14.00
CA ALA A 27 -6.67 5.47 14.14
C ALA A 27 -7.90 5.86 13.31
N PHE A 28 -8.03 5.32 12.09
CA PHE A 28 -9.21 5.48 11.25
C PHE A 28 -10.48 5.00 11.96
N LEU A 29 -10.47 3.76 12.48
CA LEU A 29 -11.60 3.19 13.22
C LEU A 29 -11.95 3.99 14.49
N ALA A 30 -10.96 4.59 15.14
CA ALA A 30 -11.13 5.43 16.32
C ALA A 30 -11.55 6.89 15.98
N GLY A 31 -11.78 7.23 14.72
CA GLY A 31 -12.15 8.58 14.29
C GLY A 31 -11.03 9.63 14.46
N ARG A 32 -9.78 9.20 14.56
CA ARG A 32 -8.61 10.08 14.71
C ARG A 32 -8.08 10.46 13.33
N PRO A 33 -7.63 11.71 13.10
CA PRO A 33 -7.20 12.16 11.77
C PRO A 33 -5.76 11.76 11.42
N ILE A 34 -5.22 10.71 12.05
CA ILE A 34 -3.84 10.24 11.84
C ILE A 34 -3.92 8.90 11.11
N PHE A 35 -4.31 8.96 9.84
CA PHE A 35 -4.31 7.86 8.88
C PHE A 35 -4.11 8.44 7.48
N GLY A 36 -3.78 7.61 6.50
CA GLY A 36 -3.60 8.06 5.13
C GLY A 36 -3.50 6.91 4.15
N THR A 37 -3.38 7.26 2.87
CA THR A 37 -3.12 6.29 1.81
C THR A 37 -1.65 6.38 1.40
N LEU A 38 -0.95 5.25 1.38
CA LEU A 38 0.44 5.16 0.95
C LEU A 38 0.51 4.58 -0.46
N ILE A 39 1.26 5.26 -1.34
CA ILE A 39 1.48 4.85 -2.72
C ILE A 39 2.97 4.94 -3.01
N ALA A 40 3.57 3.82 -3.42
CA ALA A 40 4.96 3.77 -3.82
C ALA A 40 5.14 3.00 -5.14
N LEU A 41 6.17 3.38 -5.89
CA LEU A 41 6.65 2.70 -7.08
C LEU A 41 8.13 2.35 -6.88
N LEU A 42 8.43 1.06 -6.89
CA LEU A 42 9.79 0.53 -6.93
C LEU A 42 10.18 0.29 -8.40
N VAL A 43 11.44 0.55 -8.71
CA VAL A 43 12.05 0.32 -10.02
C VAL A 43 13.32 -0.48 -9.78
N ASP A 44 13.38 -1.65 -10.41
CA ASP A 44 14.46 -2.63 -10.29
C ASP A 44 14.65 -3.24 -8.88
N GLY A 45 13.57 -3.23 -8.08
CA GLY A 45 13.50 -3.89 -6.77
C GLY A 45 14.32 -3.21 -5.69
#